data_AF-A0A6P0U555-F1
#
_entry.id   AF-A0A6P0U555-F1
#
_cell.length_a   1.000
_cell.length_b   1.000
_cell.length_c   1.000
_cell.angle_alpha   90.00
_cell.angle_beta   90.00
_cell.angle_gamma   90.00
#
_symmetry.space_group_name_H-M   'P 1'
#
loop_
_entity.id
_entity.type
_entity.pdbx_description
1 polymer ?
#
loop_
_entity_poly.entity_id
_entity_poly.type
_entity_poly.pdbx_seq_one_letter_code
_entity_poly.pdbx_strand_id
1 'polypeptide(L)' 'PAWGTLILPKDKDDPFVIQPPIGYEEIIAVYSKEEPQLDWLPKPEDEPLELEEKHLESLLNYVNKNNCQLMRYKYLITA' A
#
# COMPACT_ATOMS: atom_id res chain seq x y z
N PRO A 1 -2.98 25.73 -8.33
CA PRO A 1 -2.98 25.07 -7.01
C PRO A 1 -2.03 23.87 -7.05
N ALA A 2 -0.90 23.95 -6.35
CA ALA A 2 0.10 22.89 -6.34
C ALA A 2 -0.44 21.69 -5.56
N TRP A 3 -0.60 20.55 -6.24
CA TRP A 3 -1.02 19.31 -5.61
C TRP A 3 0.20 18.67 -4.95
N GLY A 4 0.10 18.45 -3.64
CA GLY A 4 1.19 18.00 -2.80
C GLY A 4 1.59 16.55 -3.09
N THR A 5 2.90 16.31 -3.11
CA THR A 5 3.53 15.00 -3.15
C THR A 5 2.98 14.11 -2.03
N LEU A 6 2.47 12.92 -2.36
CA LEU A 6 2.15 11.90 -1.37
C LEU A 6 3.47 11.35 -0.83
N ILE A 7 3.81 11.75 0.39
CA ILE A 7 4.99 11.30 1.13
C ILE A 7 4.57 10.08 1.96
N LEU A 8 4.98 8.88 1.55
CA LEU A 8 4.92 7.72 2.44
C LEU A 8 6.17 7.78 3.34
N PRO A 9 6.03 7.75 4.67
CA PRO A 9 7.16 7.95 5.56
C PRO A 9 8.07 6.71 5.55
N LYS A 10 9.32 6.88 5.10
CA LYS A 10 10.44 5.99 5.48
C LYS A 10 11.25 6.63 6.61
N ASP A 11 11.43 7.96 6.55
CA ASP A 11 11.85 8.81 7.67
C ASP A 11 11.42 10.26 7.42
N LYS A 12 11.36 11.11 8.45
CA LYS A 12 10.87 12.51 8.33
C LYS A 12 11.69 13.34 7.32
N ASP A 13 12.91 12.91 7.03
CA ASP A 13 13.89 13.58 6.17
C ASP A 13 14.07 12.91 4.80
N ASP A 14 13.49 11.72 4.56
CA ASP A 14 13.58 10.99 3.29
C ASP A 14 12.21 10.42 2.87
N PRO A 15 11.37 11.25 2.24
CA PRO A 15 10.04 10.84 1.82
C PRO A 15 10.10 9.91 0.60
N PHE A 16 9.30 8.83 0.61
CA PHE A 16 9.08 8.05 -0.61
C PHE A 16 8.22 8.88 -1.57
N VAL A 17 8.81 9.33 -2.68
CA VAL A 17 8.15 10.16 -3.70
C VAL A 17 7.83 9.29 -4.92
N ILE A 18 6.54 9.06 -5.16
CA ILE A 18 6.04 8.45 -6.39
C ILE A 18 5.42 9.55 -7.25
N GLN A 19 5.72 9.57 -8.55
CA GLN A 19 4.94 10.32 -9.53
C GLN A 19 3.96 9.36 -10.22
N PRO A 20 2.73 9.23 -9.72
CA PRO A 20 1.79 8.29 -10.29
C PRO A 20 1.32 8.78 -11.67
N PRO A 21 1.06 7.86 -12.62
CA PRO A 21 0.50 8.22 -13.91
C PRO A 21 -0.93 8.78 -13.77
N ILE A 22 -1.35 9.57 -14.75
CA ILE A 22 -2.77 9.99 -14.87
C ILE A 22 -3.64 8.73 -14.98
N GLY A 23 -4.72 8.69 -14.21
CA GLY A 23 -5.59 7.52 -14.15
C GLY A 23 -6.16 7.31 -12.76
N TYR A 24 -6.68 6.11 -12.51
CA TYR A 24 -7.18 5.77 -11.19
C TYR A 24 -6.08 5.19 -10.33
N GLU A 25 -5.95 5.73 -9.13
CA GLU A 25 -5.14 5.14 -8.07
C GLU A 25 -6.07 4.62 -6.98
N GLU A 26 -5.65 3.51 -6.39
CA GLU A 26 -6.39 2.82 -5.34
C GLU A 26 -5.47 2.48 -4.19
N ILE A 27 -5.83 2.95 -2.99
CA ILE A 27 -5.15 2.65 -1.75
C ILE A 27 -6.02 1.67 -0.97
N ILE A 28 -5.42 0.56 -0.55
CA ILE A 28 -6.07 -0.48 0.24
C ILE A 28 -5.32 -0.60 1.57
N ALA A 29 -6.02 -0.45 2.69
CA ALA A 29 -5.51 -0.74 4.01
C ALA A 29 -6.27 -1.93 4.61
N VAL A 30 -5.54 -2.94 5.06
CA VAL A 30 -6.07 -4.16 5.65
C VAL A 30 -5.69 -4.19 7.13
N TYR A 31 -6.70 -4.29 7.99
CA TYR A 31 -6.53 -4.43 9.43
C TYR A 31 -6.96 -5.84 9.85
N SER A 32 -6.01 -6.65 10.29
CA SER A 32 -6.25 -7.96 10.88
C SER A 32 -6.10 -7.90 12.39
N LYS A 33 -6.79 -8.80 13.11
CA LYS A 33 -6.60 -8.96 14.57
C LYS A 33 -5.33 -9.72 14.91
N GLU A 34 -4.96 -10.66 14.05
CA GLU A 34 -3.78 -11.49 14.16
C GLU A 34 -2.75 -11.05 13.15
N GLU A 35 -1.49 -11.36 13.41
CA GLU A 35 -0.40 -11.07 12.49
C GLU A 35 -0.63 -11.78 11.14
N PRO A 36 -0.67 -11.05 10.03
CA PRO A 36 -0.91 -11.64 8.72
C PRO A 36 0.23 -12.58 8.32
N GLN A 37 -0.11 -13.83 8.05
CA GLN A 37 0.83 -14.86 7.59
C GLN A 37 1.11 -14.69 6.08
N LEU A 38 1.73 -13.56 5.73
CA LEU A 38 2.13 -13.21 4.37
C LEU A 38 3.67 -13.16 4.33
N ASP A 39 4.29 -14.20 3.77
CA ASP A 39 5.75 -14.40 3.82
C ASP A 39 6.59 -13.30 3.16
N TRP A 40 5.95 -12.48 2.32
CA TRP A 40 6.59 -11.36 1.63
C TRP A 40 6.50 -10.04 2.41
N LEU A 41 5.79 -9.97 3.54
CA LEU A 41 5.73 -8.72 4.30
C LEU A 41 7.13 -8.35 4.80
N PRO A 42 7.59 -7.11 4.51
CA PRO A 42 8.91 -6.68 4.94
C PRO A 42 8.95 -6.55 6.46
N LYS A 43 10.07 -6.95 7.04
CA LYS A 43 10.37 -6.71 8.46
C LYS A 43 10.83 -5.26 8.67
N PRO A 44 10.78 -4.75 9.92
CA PRO A 44 11.23 -3.38 10.21
C PRO A 44 12.65 -3.07 9.75
N GLU A 45 13.54 -4.05 9.75
CA GLU A 45 14.93 -3.95 9.32
C GLU A 45 15.15 -4.14 7.80
N ASP A 46 14.12 -4.56 7.07
CA ASP A 46 14.22 -4.81 5.63
C ASP A 46 14.13 -3.49 4.83
N GLU A 47 14.71 -3.49 3.64
CA GLU A 47 14.48 -2.40 2.69
C GLU A 47 13.00 -2.36 2.25
N PRO A 48 12.46 -1.19 1.88
CA PRO A 48 11.11 -1.06 1.37
C PRO A 48 10.86 -2.01 0.21
N LEU A 49 9.80 -2.79 0.34
CA LEU A 49 9.39 -3.72 -0.69
C LEU A 49 8.66 -2.98 -1.82
N GLU A 50 9.19 -3.07 -3.04
CA GLU A 50 8.44 -2.75 -4.24
C GLU A 50 7.35 -3.82 -4.47
N LEU A 51 6.10 -3.37 -4.57
CA LEU A 51 4.97 -4.28 -4.73
C LEU A 51 4.78 -4.66 -6.20
N GLU A 52 4.47 -5.94 -6.42
CA GLU A 52 4.16 -6.52 -7.72
C GLU A 52 2.74 -7.10 -7.66
N GLU A 53 2.16 -7.43 -8.82
CA GLU A 53 0.81 -8.00 -8.93
C GLU A 53 0.61 -9.24 -8.03
N LYS A 54 1.62 -10.11 -7.92
CA LYS A 54 1.60 -11.29 -7.05
C LYS A 54 1.36 -10.96 -5.57
N HIS A 55 1.85 -9.80 -5.09
CA HIS A 55 1.66 -9.36 -3.71
C HIS A 55 0.21 -8.95 -3.48
N LEU A 56 -0.41 -8.26 -4.46
CA LEU A 56 -1.83 -7.91 -4.41
C LEU A 56 -2.72 -9.16 -4.42
N GLU A 57 -2.46 -10.12 -5.31
CA GLU A 57 -3.20 -11.39 -5.35
C GLU A 57 -3.12 -12.14 -4.02
N SER A 58 -1.91 -12.22 -3.45
CA SER A 58 -1.66 -12.85 -2.15
C SER A 58 -2.42 -12.14 -1.02
N LEU A 59 -2.38 -10.80 -0.98
CA LEU A 59 -3.11 -10.00 0.01
C LEU A 59 -4.63 -10.21 -0.09
N LEU A 60 -5.18 -10.18 -1.30
CA LEU A 60 -6.61 -10.40 -1.53
C LEU A 60 -7.04 -11.82 -1.12
N ASN A 61 -6.21 -12.83 -1.41
CA ASN A 61 -6.45 -14.20 -0.96
C ASN A 61 -6.45 -14.31 0.57
N TYR A 62 -5.54 -13.62 1.25
CA TYR A 62 -5.50 -13.55 2.71
C TYR A 62 -6.78 -12.89 3.27
N VAL A 63 -7.16 -11.72 2.76
CA VAL A 63 -8.37 -10.99 3.19
C VAL A 63 -9.63 -11.82 3.01
N ASN A 64 -9.75 -12.54 1.88
CA ASN A 64 -10.92 -13.37 1.61
C ASN A 64 -11.05 -14.59 2.54
N LYS A 65 -9.94 -15.06 3.12
CA LYS A 65 -9.90 -16.24 4.00
C LYS A 65 -9.98 -15.90 5.48
N ASN A 66 -9.73 -14.64 5.85
CA ASN A 66 -9.58 -14.21 7.24
C ASN A 66 -10.56 -13.10 7.58
N ASN A 67 -10.82 -12.91 8.87
CA ASN A 67 -11.68 -11.82 9.33
C ASN A 67 -10.86 -10.52 9.44
N CYS A 68 -10.84 -9.74 8.35
CA CYS A 68 -10.13 -8.48 8.26
C CYS A 68 -11.09 -7.31 8.07
N GLN A 69 -10.70 -6.13 8.55
CA GLN A 69 -11.34 -4.87 8.17
C GLN A 69 -10.60 -4.28 6.97
N LEU A 70 -11.35 -3.87 5.95
CA LEU A 70 -10.80 -3.31 4.72
C LEU A 70 -11.19 -1.85 4.61
N MET A 71 -10.20 -0.98 4.44
CA MET A 71 -10.41 0.40 4.02
C MET A 71 -9.90 0.55 2.59
N ARG A 72 -10.74 1.11 1.73
CA ARG A 72 -10.45 1.29 0.32
C ARG A 72 -10.70 2.74 -0.06
N TYR A 73 -9.70 3.36 -0.65
CA TYR A 73 -9.79 4.70 -1.23
C TYR A 73 -9.44 4.60 -2.70
N LYS A 74 -10.27 5.19 -3.55
CA LYS A 74 -10.03 5.28 -4.99
C LYS A 74 -10.17 6.73 -5.40
N TYR A 75 -9.19 7.25 -6.12
CA TYR A 75 -9.21 8.61 -6.65
C TYR A 75 -8.70 8.63 -8.09
N LEU A 76 -9.15 9.65 -8.82
CA LEU A 76 -8.72 9.92 -10.18
C LEU A 76 -7.60 10.96 -10.12
N ILE A 77 -6.43 10.59 -10.60
CA ILE A 77 -5.32 11.50 -10.86
C ILE A 77 -5.57 12.14 -12.21
N THR A 78 -5.68 13.46 -12.21
CA THR A 78 -5.83 14.30 -13.40
C THR A 78 -4.65 15.25 -13.53
N ALA A 79 -4.40 15.74 -14.75
CA ALA A 79 -3.36 16.74 -15.04
C ALA A 79 -3.61 18.10 -14.37
#